data_AF-A0A1A7QZA0-F1
#
_entry.id   AF-A0A1A7QZA0-F1
#
_cell.length_a   1.000
_cell.length_b   1.000
_cell.length_c   1.000
_cell.angle_alpha   90.00
_cell.angle_beta   90.00
_cell.angle_gamma   90.00
#
_symmetry.space_group_name_H-M   'P 1'
#
loop_
_entity.id
_entity.type
_entity.pdbx_description
1 polymer ?
#
loop_
_entity_poly.entity_id
_entity_poly.type
_entity_poly.pdbx_seq_one_letter_code
_entity_poly.pdbx_strand_id
1 'polypeptide(L)'
;MKKSLCLLFLSVCFFVCSACSKDDVKNPIIGNWKLTAWSIEIPFNLNNDATFSTNLLDETTCEVNEILRFDTNGLVTSNDTFNPELKVRLKDGTSDVYMITETCAEGAIGFATEYNQVNDQSIGFNGVVAVVTGTKLTVVYEGAIKVYNEALTEIIAKKDLTLVYEKK
;
A
#
# COMPACT_ATOMS: atom_id res chain seq x y z
N MET A 1 29.79 -15.09 82.65
CA MET A 1 30.32 -15.48 81.31
C MET A 1 29.19 -15.43 80.29
N LYS A 2 29.53 -15.13 79.02
CA LYS A 2 28.72 -14.71 77.85
C LYS A 2 28.71 -13.17 77.71
N LYS A 3 29.68 -12.52 77.03
CA LYS A 3 29.96 -12.42 75.57
C LYS A 3 28.68 -12.02 74.80
N SER A 4 28.59 -11.08 73.86
CA SER A 4 29.48 -10.17 73.11
C SER A 4 28.51 -9.27 72.29
N LEU A 5 28.67 -7.94 72.23
CA LEU A 5 29.20 -7.14 71.11
C LEU A 5 28.43 -7.17 69.76
N CYS A 6 28.09 -5.96 69.29
CA CYS A 6 27.94 -5.43 67.91
C CYS A 6 27.25 -6.28 66.82
N LEU A 7 26.32 -5.68 66.07
CA LEU A 7 26.65 -4.94 64.84
C LEU A 7 25.39 -4.31 64.20
N LEU A 8 25.53 -3.04 63.84
CA LEU A 8 24.75 -2.35 62.82
C LEU A 8 24.78 -3.14 61.49
N PHE A 9 23.64 -3.28 60.82
CA PHE A 9 23.62 -3.30 59.36
C PHE A 9 22.36 -2.59 58.85
N LEU A 10 22.57 -1.35 58.43
CA LEU A 10 21.60 -0.48 57.75
C LEU A 10 21.46 -0.99 56.31
N SER A 11 20.47 -1.85 56.05
CA SER A 11 20.15 -2.30 54.68
C SER A 11 19.24 -1.26 54.03
N VAL A 12 19.87 -0.28 53.37
CA VAL A 12 19.21 0.59 52.40
C VAL A 12 18.97 -0.25 51.15
N CYS A 13 17.76 -0.79 51.00
CA CYS A 13 17.29 -1.34 49.74
C CYS A 13 17.13 -0.18 48.75
N PHE A 14 18.18 0.07 47.98
CA PHE A 14 18.12 0.80 46.72
C PHE A 14 17.15 0.02 45.81
N PHE A 15 15.89 0.42 45.78
CA PHE A 15 14.99 0.10 44.69
C PHE A 15 15.55 0.80 43.45
N VAL A 16 16.34 0.06 42.69
CA VAL A 16 16.70 0.44 41.32
C VAL A 16 15.39 0.41 40.55
N CYS A 17 14.76 1.57 40.39
CA CYS A 17 13.72 1.76 39.40
C CYS A 17 14.33 1.35 38.06
N SER A 18 13.93 0.19 37.57
CA SER A 18 14.10 -0.18 36.17
C SER A 18 13.39 0.92 35.37
N ALA A 19 14.19 1.82 34.82
CA ALA A 19 13.73 2.67 33.74
C ALA A 19 13.40 1.71 32.60
N CYS A 20 12.12 1.38 32.44
CA CYS A 20 11.62 0.88 31.16
C CYS A 20 12.09 1.90 30.13
N SER A 21 13.06 1.51 29.30
CA SER A 21 13.27 2.20 28.04
C SER A 21 11.89 2.24 27.40
N LYS A 22 11.45 3.45 27.06
CA LYS A 22 10.42 3.57 26.04
C LYS A 22 11.09 3.03 24.80
N ASP A 23 10.91 1.74 24.56
CA ASP A 23 11.24 1.15 23.28
C ASP A 23 10.39 1.95 22.30
N ASP A 24 11.05 2.79 21.49
CA ASP A 24 10.42 3.46 20.37
C ASP A 24 9.79 2.35 19.54
N VAL A 25 8.49 2.15 19.70
CA VAL A 25 7.71 1.21 18.89
C VAL A 25 7.84 1.74 17.47
N LYS A 26 8.78 1.18 16.70
CA LYS A 26 8.92 1.49 15.28
C LYS A 26 7.57 1.20 14.65
N ASN A 27 6.84 2.25 14.29
CA ASN A 27 5.57 2.08 13.62
C ASN A 27 5.84 1.29 12.33
N PRO A 28 5.23 0.10 12.16
CA PRO A 28 5.56 -0.83 11.08
C PRO A 28 5.30 -0.23 9.69
N ILE A 29 4.57 0.88 9.60
CA ILE A 29 4.32 1.59 8.33
C ILE A 29 5.49 2.45 7.86
N ILE A 30 6.34 2.92 8.77
CA ILE A 30 7.43 3.85 8.45
C ILE A 30 8.40 3.19 7.46
N GLY A 31 8.75 3.91 6.40
CA GLY A 31 9.65 3.45 5.36
C GLY A 31 9.11 3.68 3.94
N ASN A 32 9.78 3.04 2.98
CA ASN A 32 9.45 3.13 1.56
C ASN A 32 8.69 1.88 1.13
N TRP A 33 7.65 2.08 0.32
CA TRP A 33 6.77 1.04 -0.21
C TRP A 33 6.72 1.17 -1.73
N LYS A 34 7.21 0.16 -2.43
CA LYS A 34 7.23 0.13 -3.90
C LYS A 34 5.90 -0.42 -4.41
N LEU A 35 5.32 0.20 -5.43
CA LEU A 35 4.20 -0.43 -6.14
C LEU A 35 4.68 -1.74 -6.82
N THR A 36 4.00 -2.84 -6.53
CA THR A 36 4.31 -4.19 -7.06
C THR A 36 3.12 -4.88 -7.70
N ALA A 37 1.89 -4.43 -7.44
CA ALA A 37 0.74 -4.84 -8.22
C ALA A 37 -0.23 -3.69 -8.49
N TRP A 38 -0.81 -3.69 -9.69
CA TRP A 38 -1.88 -2.79 -10.14
C TRP A 38 -2.90 -3.66 -10.87
N SER A 39 -4.08 -3.87 -10.30
CA SER A 39 -5.01 -4.90 -10.80
C SER A 39 -6.47 -4.45 -10.83
N ILE A 40 -7.18 -4.90 -11.85
CA ILE A 40 -8.63 -4.73 -12.03
C ILE A 40 -9.38 -6.07 -12.11
N GLU A 41 -8.70 -7.16 -11.72
CA GLU A 41 -9.20 -8.55 -11.75
C GLU A 41 -9.63 -9.07 -13.12
N ILE A 42 -9.25 -8.39 -14.19
CA ILE A 42 -9.43 -8.83 -15.57
C ILE A 42 -8.06 -9.26 -16.10
N PRO A 43 -7.89 -10.48 -16.62
CA PRO A 43 -6.65 -10.87 -17.30
C PRO A 43 -6.50 -10.15 -18.63
N PHE A 44 -5.29 -9.69 -18.94
CA PHE A 44 -4.93 -9.12 -20.23
C PHE A 44 -3.50 -9.48 -20.62
N ASN A 45 -3.20 -9.32 -21.91
CA ASN A 45 -1.90 -9.59 -22.51
C ASN A 45 -1.55 -8.38 -23.37
N LEU A 46 -0.99 -7.34 -22.76
CA LEU A 46 -0.71 -6.07 -23.45
C LEU A 46 0.64 -6.14 -24.20
N ASN A 47 1.58 -6.91 -23.66
CA ASN A 47 2.92 -7.07 -24.24
C ASN A 47 2.98 -8.10 -25.39
N ASN A 48 1.90 -8.86 -25.62
CA ASN A 48 1.74 -9.89 -26.64
C ASN A 48 2.69 -11.11 -26.50
N ASP A 49 3.07 -11.48 -25.27
CA ASP A 49 3.97 -12.62 -25.00
C ASP A 49 3.27 -14.00 -24.86
N ALA A 50 1.96 -14.01 -25.08
CA ALA A 50 1.03 -15.16 -24.96
C ALA A 50 0.73 -15.62 -23.52
N THR A 51 1.24 -14.91 -22.51
CA THR A 51 0.82 -15.03 -21.12
C THR A 51 -0.21 -13.95 -20.83
N PHE A 52 -1.16 -14.24 -19.94
CA PHE A 52 -2.12 -13.26 -19.46
C PHE A 52 -1.87 -13.04 -17.97
N SER A 53 -1.79 -11.79 -17.56
CA SER A 53 -1.74 -11.41 -16.14
C SER A 53 -2.94 -10.55 -15.77
N THR A 54 -3.35 -10.64 -14.50
CA THR A 54 -4.29 -9.68 -13.90
C THR A 54 -3.56 -8.47 -13.32
N ASN A 55 -2.23 -8.50 -13.27
CA ASN A 55 -1.40 -7.42 -12.78
C ASN A 55 -0.85 -6.62 -13.97
N LEU A 56 -1.24 -5.35 -14.05
CA LEU A 56 -0.81 -4.45 -15.12
C LEU A 56 0.69 -4.29 -15.19
N LEU A 57 1.39 -4.37 -14.07
CA LEU A 57 2.83 -4.14 -14.04
C LEU A 57 3.64 -5.24 -14.75
N ASP A 58 3.04 -6.41 -14.97
CA ASP A 58 3.67 -7.51 -15.73
C ASP A 58 3.47 -7.35 -17.26
N GLU A 59 2.49 -6.54 -17.65
CA GLU A 59 1.98 -6.42 -19.03
C GLU A 59 2.29 -5.06 -19.66
N THR A 60 2.43 -4.02 -18.83
CA THR A 60 2.63 -2.64 -19.26
C THR A 60 4.01 -2.40 -19.84
N THR A 61 4.10 -1.51 -20.83
CA THR A 61 5.36 -0.96 -21.31
C THR A 61 5.64 0.43 -20.73
N CYS A 62 4.76 0.94 -19.87
CA CYS A 62 4.93 2.24 -19.24
C CYS A 62 5.99 2.18 -18.13
N GLU A 63 6.61 3.32 -17.82
CA GLU A 63 7.55 3.40 -16.71
C GLU A 63 6.81 3.32 -15.36
N VAL A 64 7.27 2.42 -14.48
CA VAL A 64 6.67 2.20 -13.16
C VAL A 64 7.73 2.43 -12.08
N ASN A 65 7.70 3.62 -11.49
CA ASN A 65 8.66 4.03 -10.46
C ASN A 65 8.01 4.45 -9.14
N GLU A 66 6.69 4.26 -9.00
CA GLU A 66 5.94 4.74 -7.86
C GLU A 66 6.46 4.18 -6.52
N ILE A 67 6.71 5.09 -5.59
CA ILE A 67 7.08 4.80 -4.21
C ILE A 67 6.25 5.67 -3.28
N LEU A 68 5.59 5.02 -2.32
CA LEU A 68 5.04 5.68 -1.14
C LEU A 68 6.09 5.72 -0.04
N ARG A 69 6.31 6.88 0.58
CA ARG A 69 7.23 7.05 1.70
C ARG A 69 6.47 7.60 2.91
N PHE A 70 6.44 6.81 3.99
CA PHE A 70 5.87 7.18 5.27
C PHE A 70 6.99 7.61 6.23
N ASP A 71 6.89 8.81 6.79
CA ASP A 71 7.87 9.38 7.70
C ASP A 71 7.40 9.43 9.16
N THR A 72 8.32 9.70 10.08
CA THR A 72 8.03 9.73 11.52
C THR A 72 7.21 10.94 11.95
N ASN A 73 6.98 11.92 11.07
CA ASN A 73 6.19 13.12 11.34
C ASN A 73 4.71 12.92 11.00
N GLY A 74 4.32 11.72 10.56
CA GLY A 74 2.94 11.44 10.15
C GLY A 74 2.64 11.86 8.71
N LEU A 75 3.66 12.05 7.87
CA LEU A 75 3.49 12.38 6.46
C LEU A 75 3.74 11.18 5.57
N VAL A 76 2.91 11.05 4.53
CA VAL A 76 3.12 10.16 3.40
C VAL A 76 3.31 10.96 2.13
N THR A 77 4.34 10.61 1.37
CA THR A 77 4.60 11.18 0.04
C THR A 77 4.53 10.10 -1.02
N SER A 78 3.82 10.36 -2.11
CA SER A 78 3.95 9.60 -3.36
C SER A 78 4.87 10.35 -4.32
N ASN A 79 5.86 9.67 -4.87
CA ASN A 79 6.67 10.17 -5.98
C ASN A 79 6.43 9.31 -7.22
N ASP A 80 6.51 9.92 -8.40
CA ASP A 80 6.39 9.23 -9.69
C ASP A 80 5.13 8.35 -9.77
N THR A 81 3.99 8.92 -9.35
CA THR A 81 2.70 8.21 -9.25
C THR A 81 2.35 7.57 -10.58
N PHE A 82 2.19 6.25 -10.58
CA PHE A 82 1.84 5.47 -11.74
C PHE A 82 0.33 5.57 -11.99
N ASN A 83 -0.04 6.27 -13.06
CA ASN A 83 -1.44 6.57 -13.37
C ASN A 83 -1.71 6.48 -14.88
N PRO A 84 -1.65 5.28 -15.48
CA PRO A 84 -1.94 5.10 -16.90
C PRO A 84 -3.43 5.34 -17.20
N GLU A 85 -3.74 5.75 -18.43
CA GLU A 85 -5.12 5.75 -18.92
C GLU A 85 -5.47 4.36 -19.45
N LEU A 86 -6.29 3.61 -18.72
CA LEU A 86 -6.86 2.35 -19.20
C LEU A 86 -8.24 2.54 -19.81
N LYS A 87 -8.43 2.03 -21.03
CA LYS A 87 -9.76 1.83 -21.64
C LYS A 87 -10.06 0.34 -21.68
N VAL A 88 -11.12 -0.05 -20.97
CA VAL A 88 -11.60 -1.43 -20.89
C VAL A 88 -12.95 -1.53 -21.60
N ARG A 89 -13.07 -2.45 -22.56
CA ARG A 89 -14.31 -2.72 -23.30
C ARG A 89 -14.68 -4.19 -23.17
N LEU A 90 -15.95 -4.49 -23.06
CA LEU A 90 -16.46 -5.86 -23.23
C LEU A 90 -16.81 -6.08 -24.70
N LYS A 91 -16.38 -7.20 -25.27
CA LYS A 91 -16.71 -7.59 -26.64
C LYS A 91 -18.19 -7.97 -26.76
N ASP A 92 -18.86 -7.48 -27.79
CA ASP A 92 -20.27 -7.73 -28.03
C ASP A 92 -20.54 -9.23 -28.21
N GLY A 93 -21.65 -9.69 -27.65
CA GLY A 93 -22.04 -11.11 -27.65
C GLY A 93 -21.21 -12.00 -26.71
N THR A 94 -20.36 -11.42 -25.85
CA THR A 94 -19.60 -12.15 -24.82
C THR A 94 -19.92 -11.61 -23.41
N SER A 95 -19.56 -12.38 -22.38
CA SER A 95 -19.70 -11.95 -20.98
C SER A 95 -18.36 -11.70 -20.28
N ASP A 96 -17.25 -12.14 -20.89
CA ASP A 96 -15.94 -12.27 -20.25
C ASP A 96 -14.75 -11.98 -21.19
N VAL A 97 -15.00 -11.59 -22.45
CA VAL A 97 -13.93 -11.24 -23.38
C VAL A 97 -13.73 -9.73 -23.39
N TYR A 98 -12.69 -9.28 -22.70
CA TYR A 98 -12.34 -7.87 -22.59
C TYR A 98 -11.29 -7.44 -23.61
N MET A 99 -11.44 -6.23 -24.13
CA MET A 99 -10.45 -5.53 -24.94
C MET A 99 -9.91 -4.36 -24.13
N ILE A 100 -8.61 -4.39 -23.85
CA ILE A 100 -7.95 -3.40 -23.01
C ILE A 100 -6.90 -2.67 -23.83
N THR A 101 -6.90 -1.34 -23.73
CA THR A 101 -5.84 -0.51 -24.28
C THR A 101 -5.31 0.39 -23.17
N GLU A 102 -3.99 0.43 -23.04
CA GLU A 102 -3.27 1.31 -22.14
C GLU A 102 -2.68 2.48 -22.92
N THR A 103 -2.72 3.66 -22.31
CA THR A 103 -1.92 4.81 -22.76
C THR A 103 -1.12 5.31 -21.56
N CYS A 104 0.20 5.33 -21.72
CA CYS A 104 1.10 5.88 -20.71
C CYS A 104 0.82 7.39 -20.60
N ALA A 105 0.23 7.81 -19.49
CA ALA A 105 0.17 9.21 -19.14
C ALA A 105 1.53 9.63 -18.55
N GLU A 106 1.91 10.89 -18.73
CA GLU A 106 2.94 11.48 -17.87
C GLU A 106 2.47 11.27 -16.42
N GLY A 107 3.30 10.62 -15.60
CA GLY A 107 2.95 10.26 -14.23
C GLY A 107 2.33 11.45 -13.49
N ALA A 108 1.30 11.21 -12.68
CA ALA A 108 0.65 12.29 -11.97
C ALA A 108 1.62 12.96 -11.00
N ILE A 109 1.51 14.29 -10.84
CA ILE A 109 2.25 15.02 -9.79
C ILE A 109 1.98 14.27 -8.49
N GLY A 110 3.06 13.79 -7.86
CA GLY A 110 3.01 13.13 -6.57
C GLY A 110 2.25 13.95 -5.53
N PHE A 111 1.82 13.30 -4.45
CA PHE A 111 1.16 13.98 -3.34
C PHE A 111 2.02 13.93 -2.09
N ALA A 112 1.82 14.89 -1.20
CA ALA A 112 2.30 14.86 0.18
C ALA A 112 1.11 15.17 1.09
N THR A 113 0.77 14.24 1.98
CA THR A 113 -0.38 14.38 2.87
C THR A 113 -0.11 13.71 4.21
N GLU A 114 -0.95 14.00 5.19
CA GLU A 114 -0.91 13.32 6.48
C GLU A 114 -1.48 11.90 6.34
N TYR A 115 -0.95 10.97 7.12
CA TYR A 115 -1.55 9.66 7.30
C TYR A 115 -1.90 9.44 8.77
N ASN A 116 -2.96 8.68 9.01
CA ASN A 116 -3.41 8.34 10.35
C ASN A 116 -3.68 6.85 10.47
N GLN A 117 -3.41 6.29 11.65
CA GLN A 117 -3.86 4.93 11.96
C GLN A 117 -5.40 4.92 12.02
N VAL A 118 -6.03 3.97 11.34
CA VAL A 118 -7.49 3.73 11.40
C VAL A 118 -7.80 2.62 12.41
N ASN A 119 -7.06 1.52 12.33
CA ASN A 119 -7.08 0.38 13.25
C ASN A 119 -5.72 -0.32 13.21
N ASP A 120 -5.51 -1.41 13.96
CA ASP A 120 -4.22 -2.11 14.06
C ASP A 120 -3.57 -2.51 12.71
N GLN A 121 -4.36 -2.68 11.66
CA GLN A 121 -3.91 -3.13 10.34
C GLN A 121 -4.28 -2.17 9.21
N SER A 122 -4.76 -0.95 9.52
CA SER A 122 -5.19 -0.02 8.48
C SER A 122 -4.73 1.40 8.73
N ILE A 123 -4.34 2.07 7.66
CA ILE A 123 -3.92 3.47 7.66
C ILE A 123 -4.76 4.26 6.66
N GLY A 124 -5.18 5.46 7.03
CA GLY A 124 -5.85 6.41 6.17
C GLY A 124 -4.86 7.43 5.64
N PHE A 125 -4.94 7.76 4.35
CA PHE A 125 -4.22 8.87 3.73
C PHE A 125 -4.86 9.24 2.41
N ASN A 126 -4.75 10.50 1.98
CA ASN A 126 -5.23 10.95 0.66
C ASN A 126 -6.68 10.51 0.30
N GLY A 127 -7.57 10.43 1.30
CA GLY A 127 -8.95 9.98 1.11
C GLY A 127 -9.15 8.47 0.92
N VAL A 128 -8.11 7.65 1.03
CA VAL A 128 -8.18 6.18 0.98
C VAL A 128 -7.80 5.54 2.30
N VAL A 129 -8.21 4.28 2.47
CA VAL A 129 -7.78 3.41 3.56
C VAL A 129 -6.95 2.28 2.95
N ALA A 130 -5.71 2.13 3.40
CA ALA A 130 -4.85 1.02 3.03
C ALA A 130 -4.77 0.00 4.16
N VAL A 131 -4.77 -1.29 3.80
CA VAL A 131 -4.59 -2.41 4.72
C VAL A 131 -3.14 -2.86 4.70
N VAL A 132 -2.55 -3.00 5.89
CA VAL A 132 -1.15 -3.39 6.10
C VAL A 132 -1.13 -4.81 6.65
N THR A 133 -0.51 -5.74 5.94
CA THR A 133 -0.34 -7.13 6.35
C THR A 133 1.09 -7.57 6.07
N GLY A 134 1.89 -7.72 7.14
CA GLY A 134 3.31 -8.04 7.02
C GLY A 134 4.07 -6.95 6.26
N THR A 135 4.63 -7.31 5.11
CA THR A 135 5.39 -6.40 4.22
C THR A 135 4.55 -5.85 3.08
N LYS A 136 3.23 -6.04 3.09
CA LYS A 136 2.30 -5.58 2.05
C LYS A 136 1.38 -4.48 2.55
N LEU A 137 1.21 -3.45 1.73
CA LEU A 137 0.24 -2.38 1.89
C LEU A 137 -0.71 -2.44 0.68
N THR A 138 -2.00 -2.61 0.92
CA THR A 138 -3.00 -2.79 -0.13
C THR A 138 -3.99 -1.63 -0.10
N VAL A 139 -4.21 -0.99 -1.24
CA VAL A 139 -5.20 0.07 -1.45
C VAL A 139 -6.23 -0.43 -2.44
N VAL A 140 -7.51 -0.24 -2.15
CA VAL A 140 -8.60 -0.55 -3.08
C VAL A 140 -9.39 0.71 -3.38
N TYR A 141 -9.49 1.06 -4.66
CA TYR A 141 -10.34 2.13 -5.16
C TYR A 141 -11.59 1.53 -5.78
N GLU A 142 -12.69 1.57 -5.03
CA GLU A 142 -13.97 0.99 -5.46
C GLU A 142 -14.52 1.69 -6.72
N GLY A 143 -14.89 0.88 -7.72
CA GLY A 143 -15.49 1.33 -8.96
C GLY A 143 -14.66 2.35 -9.75
N ALA A 144 -13.33 2.36 -9.56
CA ALA A 144 -12.41 3.31 -10.18
C ALA A 144 -12.34 3.16 -11.71
N ILE A 145 -12.51 1.93 -12.21
CA ILE A 145 -12.32 1.62 -13.63
C ILE A 145 -13.67 1.39 -14.29
N LYS A 146 -13.92 2.13 -15.37
CA LYS A 146 -15.13 2.00 -16.18
C LYS A 146 -14.92 0.93 -17.24
N VAL A 147 -15.87 -0.01 -17.33
CA VAL A 147 -15.97 -0.96 -18.43
C VAL A 147 -17.03 -0.45 -19.38
N TYR A 148 -16.66 -0.27 -20.64
CA TYR A 148 -17.56 0.19 -21.69
C TYR A 148 -18.08 -0.98 -22.54
N ASN A 149 -19.17 -0.75 -23.26
CA ASN A 149 -19.52 -1.60 -24.40
C ASN A 149 -18.43 -1.53 -25.50
N GLU A 150 -18.47 -2.43 -26.48
CA GLU A 150 -17.47 -2.51 -27.54
C GLU A 150 -17.32 -1.18 -28.31
N ALA A 151 -18.43 -0.47 -28.50
CA ALA A 151 -18.52 0.81 -29.20
C ALA A 151 -18.02 2.03 -28.40
N LEU A 152 -17.64 1.88 -27.12
CA LEU A 152 -17.27 2.98 -26.21
C LEU A 152 -18.36 4.04 -25.95
N THR A 153 -19.63 3.72 -26.17
CA THR A 153 -20.72 4.69 -26.00
C THR A 153 -21.35 4.65 -24.61
N GLU A 154 -21.31 3.50 -23.94
CA GLU A 154 -22.00 3.28 -22.67
C GLU A 154 -21.09 2.60 -21.64
N ILE A 155 -21.17 3.03 -20.39
CA ILE A 155 -20.55 2.33 -19.26
C ILE A 155 -21.49 1.21 -18.83
N ILE A 156 -21.05 -0.03 -18.97
CA ILE A 156 -21.86 -1.23 -18.67
C ILE A 156 -21.51 -1.86 -17.33
N ALA A 157 -20.32 -1.57 -16.79
CA ALA A 157 -19.89 -1.99 -15.48
C ALA A 157 -18.80 -1.07 -14.92
N LYS A 158 -18.52 -1.23 -13.63
CA LYS A 158 -17.34 -0.66 -12.98
C LYS A 158 -16.55 -1.78 -12.31
N LYS A 159 -15.24 -1.62 -12.26
CA LYS A 159 -14.30 -2.52 -11.61
C LYS A 159 -13.49 -1.74 -10.58
N ASP A 160 -13.15 -2.43 -9.51
CA ASP A 160 -12.28 -1.90 -8.48
C ASP A 160 -10.84 -1.90 -8.99
N LEU A 161 -10.06 -0.92 -8.56
CA LEU A 161 -8.62 -0.91 -8.77
C LEU A 161 -7.94 -1.28 -7.45
N THR A 162 -7.19 -2.38 -7.46
CA THR A 162 -6.36 -2.79 -6.33
C THR A 162 -4.91 -2.48 -6.60
N LEU A 163 -4.30 -1.69 -5.72
CA LEU A 163 -2.86 -1.43 -5.69
C LEU A 163 -2.23 -2.18 -4.53
N VAL A 164 -1.13 -2.88 -4.78
CA VAL A 164 -0.33 -3.52 -3.73
C VAL A 164 1.06 -2.93 -3.77
N TYR A 165 1.53 -2.51 -2.60
CA TYR A 165 2.88 -2.03 -2.39
C TYR A 165 3.62 -2.98 -1.46
N GLU A 166 4.90 -3.19 -1.73
CA GLU A 166 5.79 -3.97 -0.87
C GLU A 166 6.85 -3.09 -0.22
N LYS A 167 7.09 -3.36 1.06
CA LYS A 167 8.10 -2.65 1.85
C LYS A 167 9.51 -2.95 1.32
N LYS A 168 10.30 -1.91 1.06
CA LYS A 168 11.72 -2.01 0.69
C LYS A 168 12.65 -2.08 1.90
#